data_AF-A0A382LQM2-F1
#
_entry.id   AF-A0A382LQM2-F1
#
_cell.length_a   1.000
_cell.length_b   1.000
_cell.length_c   1.000
_cell.angle_alpha   90.00
_cell.angle_beta   90.00
_cell.angle_gamma   90.00
#
_symmetry.space_group_name_H-M   'P 1'
#
loop_
_entity.id
_entity.type
_entity.pdbx_description
1 polymer ?
#
loop_
_entity_poly.entity_id
_entity_poly.type
_entity_poly.pdbx_seq_one_letter_code
_entity_poly.pdbx_strand_id
1 'polypeptide(L)'
;VNIIHFPDNDCPAMWQRPVLALGNFDGLHRGHAAIINRVRGRANERGVLPIALTFDPHPPRVIRPDKAPELLMTATQKFEALTAAGIGGIAVVRFTEEMSRWAPERFVINTLVEWLKVSEVWVGANFLFGHERAGNFSLLRELGARYGFRAEKIEPVRYKDFVVSSTRIRRLVAEGSVDEAGALLGHHYAIDGVVVRGEGRGREIGVPTANIRFDNELLPLDGVYATLVTL
;
A
#
# COMPACT_ATOMS: atom_id res chain seq x y z
N VAL A 1 -9.73 11.42 -5.07
CA VAL A 1 -9.70 10.13 -5.81
C VAL A 1 -10.96 9.35 -5.46
N ASN A 2 -11.53 8.55 -6.36
CA ASN A 2 -12.64 7.65 -5.98
C ASN A 2 -12.08 6.45 -5.23
N ILE A 3 -12.60 6.20 -4.02
CA ILE A 3 -12.27 5.02 -3.21
C ILE A 3 -13.53 4.14 -3.17
N ILE A 4 -13.41 2.88 -3.56
CA ILE A 4 -14.50 1.92 -3.56
C ILE A 4 -14.10 0.67 -2.76
N HIS A 5 -15.08 0.06 -2.09
CA HIS A 5 -14.87 -1.12 -1.27
C HIS A 5 -15.56 -2.35 -1.88
N PHE A 6 -14.85 -3.46 -2.00
CA PHE A 6 -15.44 -4.75 -2.36
C PHE A 6 -15.84 -5.52 -1.10
N PRO A 7 -17.05 -6.11 -1.04
CA PRO A 7 -18.05 -6.21 -2.13
C PRO A 7 -19.11 -5.09 -2.13
N ASP A 8 -18.98 -4.07 -1.28
CA ASP A 8 -20.07 -3.14 -0.96
C ASP A 8 -20.35 -2.08 -2.03
N ASN A 9 -19.40 -1.81 -2.94
CA ASN A 9 -19.52 -0.76 -3.95
C ASN A 9 -19.30 -1.32 -5.35
N ASP A 10 -20.13 -0.88 -6.30
CA ASP A 10 -19.90 -1.16 -7.71
C ASP A 10 -18.67 -0.41 -8.24
N CYS A 11 -18.02 -1.00 -9.25
CA CYS A 11 -16.95 -0.31 -9.96
C CYS A 11 -17.52 0.86 -10.77
N PRO A 12 -17.01 2.11 -10.60
CA PRO A 12 -17.48 3.26 -11.34
C PRO A 12 -17.39 3.05 -12.85
N ALA A 13 -18.42 3.45 -13.58
CA ALA A 13 -18.47 3.31 -15.05
C ALA A 13 -17.31 4.02 -15.76
N MET A 14 -16.72 5.05 -15.14
CA MET A 14 -15.55 5.78 -15.65
C MET A 14 -14.23 5.00 -15.58
N TRP A 15 -14.16 3.87 -14.86
CA TRP A 15 -12.93 3.08 -14.74
C TRP A 15 -12.69 2.16 -15.94
N GLN A 16 -13.58 2.14 -16.95
CA GLN A 16 -13.57 1.33 -18.18
C GLN A 16 -12.24 0.62 -18.48
N ARG A 17 -12.13 -0.63 -18.02
CA ARG A 17 -10.96 -1.50 -18.22
C ARG A 17 -9.62 -0.88 -17.79
N PRO A 18 -9.48 -0.56 -16.50
CA PRO A 18 -8.34 0.22 -16.03
C PRO A 18 -7.04 -0.60 -16.03
N VAL A 19 -5.91 0.09 -15.88
CA VAL A 19 -4.62 -0.54 -15.56
C VAL A 19 -4.44 -0.51 -14.05
N LEU A 20 -4.21 -1.68 -13.46
CA LEU A 20 -4.24 -1.88 -12.02
C LEU A 20 -2.84 -2.09 -11.44
N ALA A 21 -2.50 -1.37 -10.37
CA ALA A 21 -1.45 -1.71 -9.42
C ALA A 21 -2.04 -2.58 -8.31
N LEU A 22 -1.55 -3.80 -8.11
CA LEU A 22 -2.09 -4.73 -7.11
C LEU A 22 -1.07 -4.99 -5.99
N GLY A 23 -1.43 -4.66 -4.74
CA GLY A 23 -0.55 -4.88 -3.58
C GLY A 23 -1.07 -4.27 -2.27
N ASN A 24 -0.35 -4.53 -1.17
CA ASN A 24 -0.70 -3.95 0.14
C ASN A 24 -0.29 -2.47 0.29
N PHE A 25 0.70 -2.04 -0.50
CA PHE A 25 1.23 -0.67 -0.57
C PHE A 25 1.68 -0.05 0.77
N ASP A 26 1.89 -0.87 1.81
CA ASP A 26 2.32 -0.40 3.12
C ASP A 26 3.72 0.23 3.08
N GLY A 27 3.80 1.50 3.49
CA GLY A 27 4.99 2.34 3.41
C GLY A 27 5.18 3.04 2.06
N LEU A 28 4.43 2.69 1.00
CA LEU A 28 4.59 3.23 -0.37
C LEU A 28 6.05 3.41 -0.84
N HIS A 29 6.92 2.48 -0.44
CA HIS A 29 8.35 2.55 -0.68
C HIS A 29 8.73 2.53 -2.17
N ARG A 30 10.00 2.77 -2.52
CA ARG A 30 10.49 2.81 -3.91
C ARG A 30 10.05 1.63 -4.78
N GLY A 31 9.96 0.43 -4.22
CA GLY A 31 9.36 -0.74 -4.89
C GLY A 31 7.89 -0.52 -5.32
N HIS A 32 7.03 -0.04 -4.42
CA HIS A 32 5.65 0.33 -4.73
C HIS A 32 5.57 1.50 -5.72
N ALA A 33 6.41 2.52 -5.55
CA ALA A 33 6.48 3.65 -6.47
C ALA A 33 6.82 3.21 -7.90
N ALA A 34 7.69 2.21 -8.07
CA ALA A 34 7.99 1.63 -9.38
C ALA A 34 6.76 0.95 -10.03
N ILE A 35 5.93 0.24 -9.25
CA ILE A 35 4.66 -0.34 -9.74
C ILE A 35 3.74 0.78 -10.22
N ILE A 36 3.56 1.81 -9.39
CA ILE A 36 2.64 2.92 -9.67
C ILE A 36 3.08 3.70 -10.90
N ASN A 37 4.38 4.02 -11.02
CA ASN A 37 4.91 4.71 -12.18
C ASN A 37 4.69 3.91 -13.46
N ARG A 38 4.87 2.59 -13.41
CA ARG A 38 4.60 1.72 -14.55
C ARG A 38 3.11 1.70 -14.90
N VAL A 39 2.24 1.53 -13.92
CA VAL A 39 0.78 1.54 -14.10
C VAL A 39 0.30 2.86 -14.70
N ARG A 40 0.83 3.99 -14.24
CA ARG A 40 0.53 5.31 -14.79
C ARG A 40 0.95 5.45 -16.25
N GLY A 41 2.19 5.05 -16.59
CA GLY A 41 2.66 5.08 -17.98
C GLY A 41 1.78 4.24 -18.90
N ARG A 42 1.45 3.01 -18.47
CA ARG A 42 0.61 2.08 -19.23
C ARG A 42 -0.84 2.52 -19.36
N ALA A 43 -1.40 3.12 -18.31
CA ALA A 43 -2.73 3.71 -18.35
C ALA A 43 -2.79 4.87 -19.35
N ASN A 44 -1.78 5.75 -19.33
CA ASN A 44 -1.65 6.87 -20.26
C ASN A 44 -1.53 6.40 -21.72
N GLU A 45 -0.68 5.42 -22.01
CA GLU A 45 -0.53 4.84 -23.37
C GLU A 45 -1.84 4.22 -23.90
N ARG A 46 -2.71 3.76 -23.00
CA ARG A 46 -4.00 3.13 -23.34
C ARG A 46 -5.19 4.09 -23.29
N GLY A 47 -5.00 5.32 -22.80
CA GLY A 47 -6.10 6.25 -22.56
C GLY A 47 -7.12 5.75 -21.52
N VAL A 48 -6.68 4.98 -20.52
CA VAL A 48 -7.54 4.47 -19.42
C VAL A 48 -7.04 4.95 -18.06
N LEU A 49 -7.82 4.69 -17.00
CA LEU A 49 -7.47 5.15 -15.65
C LEU A 49 -6.41 4.23 -15.00
N PRO A 50 -5.37 4.79 -14.36
CA PRO A 50 -4.51 4.05 -13.45
C PRO A 50 -5.22 3.89 -12.10
N ILE A 51 -5.41 2.67 -11.64
CA ILE A 51 -6.01 2.37 -10.34
C ILE A 51 -5.08 1.54 -9.46
N ALA A 52 -5.30 1.55 -8.15
CA ALA A 52 -4.63 0.66 -7.21
C ALA A 52 -5.67 -0.22 -6.49
N LEU A 53 -5.35 -1.50 -6.29
CA LEU A 53 -6.10 -2.40 -5.41
C LEU A 53 -5.25 -2.71 -4.19
N THR A 54 -5.81 -2.44 -3.02
CA THR A 54 -5.24 -2.79 -1.71
C THR A 54 -6.27 -3.54 -0.88
N PHE A 55 -5.83 -4.05 0.27
CA PHE A 55 -6.64 -4.76 1.25
C PHE A 55 -6.79 -3.94 2.52
N ASP A 56 -7.98 -4.04 3.13
CA ASP A 56 -8.25 -3.55 4.47
C ASP A 56 -9.25 -4.49 5.18
N PRO A 57 -8.94 -5.04 6.37
CA PRO A 57 -7.67 -4.95 7.07
C PRO A 57 -6.50 -5.57 6.28
N HIS A 58 -5.26 -5.22 6.66
CA HIS A 58 -4.06 -5.79 6.06
C HIS A 58 -4.05 -7.34 6.20
N PRO A 59 -3.81 -8.14 5.13
CA PRO A 59 -4.14 -9.58 5.15
C PRO A 59 -3.49 -10.40 6.28
N PRO A 60 -2.20 -10.18 6.66
CA PRO A 60 -1.62 -10.76 7.87
C PRO A 60 -2.43 -10.59 9.16
N ARG A 61 -3.17 -9.49 9.35
CA ARG A 61 -4.03 -9.28 10.52
C ARG A 61 -5.18 -10.27 10.63
N VAL A 62 -5.62 -10.81 9.50
CA VAL A 62 -6.71 -11.78 9.44
C VAL A 62 -6.15 -13.20 9.45
N ILE A 63 -5.07 -13.45 8.72
CA ILE A 63 -4.52 -14.81 8.57
C ILE A 63 -3.74 -15.24 9.81
N ARG A 64 -2.95 -14.33 10.40
CA ARG A 64 -2.10 -14.59 11.57
C ARG A 64 -2.02 -13.32 12.43
N PRO A 65 -3.11 -12.95 13.12
CA PRO A 65 -3.16 -11.72 13.92
C PRO A 65 -1.98 -11.60 14.88
N ASP A 66 -1.60 -12.68 15.57
CA ASP A 66 -0.48 -12.71 16.53
C ASP A 66 0.90 -12.43 15.91
N LYS A 67 1.01 -12.50 14.58
CA LYS A 67 2.25 -12.28 13.82
C LYS A 67 2.11 -11.16 12.80
N ALA A 68 1.01 -10.41 12.84
CA ALA A 68 0.80 -9.29 11.94
C ALA A 68 1.82 -8.19 12.30
N PRO A 69 2.62 -7.70 11.35
CA PRO A 69 3.54 -6.62 11.64
C PRO A 69 2.75 -5.32 11.84
N GLU A 70 3.29 -4.42 12.66
CA GLU A 70 2.84 -3.03 12.74
C GLU A 70 2.91 -2.38 11.34
N LEU A 71 1.89 -1.62 10.99
CA LEU A 71 1.82 -0.96 9.68
C LEU A 71 2.71 0.29 9.65
N LEU A 72 3.36 0.53 8.51
CA LEU A 72 4.20 1.71 8.30
C LEU A 72 3.37 2.97 8.13
N MET A 73 2.10 2.83 7.72
CA MET A 73 1.20 3.94 7.46
C MET A 73 -0.24 3.59 7.86
N THR A 74 -1.00 4.61 8.25
CA THR A 74 -2.45 4.48 8.42
C THR A 74 -3.14 4.27 7.06
N ALA A 75 -4.40 3.83 7.07
CA ALA A 75 -5.18 3.70 5.85
C ALA A 75 -5.32 5.06 5.13
N THR A 76 -5.56 6.14 5.89
CA THR A 76 -5.64 7.52 5.39
C THR A 76 -4.35 7.93 4.70
N GLN A 77 -3.20 7.80 5.37
CA GLN A 77 -1.88 8.10 4.80
C GLN A 77 -1.63 7.31 3.51
N LYS A 78 -2.00 6.02 3.48
CA LYS A 78 -1.86 5.19 2.28
C LYS A 78 -2.68 5.72 1.11
N PHE A 79 -3.94 6.09 1.33
CA PHE A 79 -4.82 6.59 0.27
C PHE A 79 -4.39 7.95 -0.26
N GLU A 80 -3.94 8.84 0.63
CA GLU A 80 -3.35 10.13 0.27
C GLU A 80 -2.07 9.94 -0.54
N ALA A 81 -1.17 9.07 -0.11
CA ALA A 81 0.08 8.79 -0.81
C ALA A 81 -0.16 8.17 -2.19
N LEU A 82 -1.11 7.23 -2.33
CA LEU A 82 -1.51 6.68 -3.63
C LEU A 82 -2.08 7.76 -4.55
N THR A 83 -2.92 8.64 -4.01
CA THR A 83 -3.50 9.77 -4.77
C THR A 83 -2.41 10.72 -5.25
N ALA A 84 -1.50 11.13 -4.35
CA ALA A 84 -0.37 12.00 -4.66
C ALA A 84 0.59 11.37 -5.68
N ALA A 85 0.74 10.04 -5.66
CA ALA A 85 1.53 9.31 -6.64
C ALA A 85 0.88 9.24 -8.04
N GLY A 86 -0.35 9.74 -8.20
CA GLY A 86 -1.06 9.87 -9.48
C GLY A 86 -1.99 8.69 -9.80
N ILE A 87 -2.44 7.95 -8.80
CA ILE A 87 -3.52 6.96 -8.95
C ILE A 87 -4.87 7.68 -9.03
N GLY A 88 -5.67 7.34 -10.05
CA GLY A 88 -6.98 7.94 -10.32
C GLY A 88 -8.16 7.24 -9.63
N GLY A 89 -7.94 6.03 -9.09
CA GLY A 89 -8.95 5.24 -8.38
C GLY A 89 -8.33 4.25 -7.41
N ILE A 90 -8.92 4.08 -6.22
CA ILE A 90 -8.45 3.12 -5.21
C ILE A 90 -9.56 2.10 -4.94
N ALA A 91 -9.30 0.85 -5.26
CA ALA A 91 -10.12 -0.28 -4.91
C ALA A 91 -9.62 -0.90 -3.60
N VAL A 92 -10.50 -1.02 -2.61
CA VAL A 92 -10.18 -1.60 -1.32
C VAL A 92 -10.96 -2.90 -1.18
N VAL A 93 -10.25 -4.02 -1.12
CA VAL A 93 -10.87 -5.31 -0.85
C VAL A 93 -11.00 -5.48 0.67
N ARG A 94 -12.24 -5.67 1.16
CA ARG A 94 -12.46 -6.08 2.54
C ARG A 94 -11.90 -7.49 2.74
N PHE A 95 -10.72 -7.60 3.34
CA PHE A 95 -10.08 -8.90 3.53
C PHE A 95 -10.66 -9.57 4.78
N THR A 96 -11.43 -10.64 4.59
CA THR A 96 -12.08 -11.40 5.67
C THR A 96 -11.47 -12.78 5.82
N GLU A 97 -11.78 -13.46 6.93
CA GLU A 97 -11.37 -14.86 7.11
C GLU A 97 -11.93 -15.75 6.00
N GLU A 98 -13.20 -15.54 5.62
CA GLU A 98 -13.79 -16.24 4.47
C GLU A 98 -12.99 -16.01 3.19
N MET A 99 -12.63 -14.76 2.90
CA MET A 99 -11.86 -14.42 1.71
C MET A 99 -10.45 -15.01 1.74
N SER A 100 -9.83 -15.13 2.92
CA SER A 100 -8.54 -15.78 3.07
C SER A 100 -8.55 -17.25 2.62
N ARG A 101 -9.73 -17.88 2.59
CA ARG A 101 -9.96 -19.27 2.15
C ARG A 101 -10.31 -19.39 0.66
N TRP A 102 -10.37 -18.28 -0.08
CA TRP A 102 -10.67 -18.32 -1.50
C TRP A 102 -9.52 -18.92 -2.31
N ALA A 103 -9.86 -19.76 -3.28
CA ALA A 103 -8.92 -20.18 -4.31
C ALA A 103 -8.42 -18.94 -5.10
N PRO A 104 -7.16 -18.95 -5.59
CA PRO A 104 -6.62 -17.87 -6.42
C PRO A 104 -7.54 -17.47 -7.58
N GLU A 105 -8.14 -18.45 -8.27
CA GLU A 105 -9.06 -18.25 -9.39
C GLU A 105 -10.30 -17.48 -8.97
N ARG A 106 -10.90 -17.83 -7.83
CA ARG A 106 -12.08 -17.13 -7.30
C ARG A 106 -11.76 -15.66 -6.99
N PHE A 107 -10.59 -15.38 -6.43
CA PHE A 107 -10.14 -13.99 -6.23
C PHE A 107 -10.05 -13.24 -7.56
N VAL A 108 -9.39 -13.83 -8.57
CA VAL A 108 -9.19 -13.19 -9.87
C VAL A 108 -10.52 -12.93 -10.57
N ILE A 109 -11.41 -13.92 -10.64
CA ILE A 109 -12.70 -13.80 -11.31
C ILE A 109 -13.53 -12.71 -10.63
N ASN A 110 -13.78 -12.84 -9.33
CA ASN A 110 -14.71 -11.96 -8.63
C ASN A 110 -14.18 -10.51 -8.55
N THR A 111 -12.88 -10.32 -8.28
CA THR A 111 -12.34 -8.98 -8.03
C THR A 111 -11.77 -8.31 -9.28
N LEU A 112 -11.01 -9.03 -10.10
CA LEU A 112 -10.28 -8.43 -11.23
C LEU A 112 -11.13 -8.44 -12.51
N VAL A 113 -11.87 -9.53 -12.75
CA VAL A 113 -12.61 -9.75 -14.00
C VAL A 113 -14.03 -9.19 -13.90
N GLU A 114 -14.80 -9.60 -12.90
CA GLU A 114 -16.22 -9.25 -12.79
C GLU A 114 -16.42 -7.84 -12.21
N TRP A 115 -15.76 -7.55 -11.09
CA TRP A 115 -15.88 -6.28 -10.40
C TRP A 115 -15.13 -5.15 -11.11
N LEU A 116 -13.80 -5.22 -11.19
CA LEU A 116 -12.98 -4.13 -11.76
C LEU A 116 -12.84 -4.16 -13.28
N LYS A 117 -13.09 -5.31 -13.92
CA LYS A 117 -12.99 -5.50 -15.38
C LYS A 117 -11.63 -5.05 -15.95
N VAL A 118 -10.54 -5.30 -15.23
CA VAL A 118 -9.19 -4.77 -15.54
C VAL A 118 -8.71 -5.15 -16.94
N SER A 119 -7.93 -4.28 -17.58
CA SER A 119 -7.24 -4.64 -18.83
C SER A 119 -5.81 -5.13 -18.61
N GLU A 120 -5.16 -4.64 -17.56
CA GLU A 120 -3.77 -4.94 -17.25
C GLU A 120 -3.53 -4.84 -15.74
N VAL A 121 -2.76 -5.76 -15.17
CA VAL A 121 -2.46 -5.88 -13.75
C VAL A 121 -0.95 -5.92 -13.55
N TRP A 122 -0.45 -5.07 -12.67
CA TRP A 122 0.96 -4.97 -12.30
C TRP A 122 1.15 -5.33 -10.83
N VAL A 123 2.06 -6.26 -10.57
CA VAL A 123 2.41 -6.73 -9.23
C VAL A 123 3.92 -6.62 -8.96
N GLY A 124 4.31 -6.69 -7.68
CA GLY A 124 5.71 -6.85 -7.30
C GLY A 124 6.22 -8.27 -7.54
N ALA A 125 7.55 -8.45 -7.64
CA ALA A 125 8.18 -9.75 -7.89
C ALA A 125 7.82 -10.86 -6.88
N ASN A 126 7.58 -10.50 -5.61
CA ASN A 126 7.25 -11.44 -4.54
C ASN A 126 5.74 -11.56 -4.29
N PHE A 127 4.92 -11.25 -5.30
CA PHE A 127 3.46 -11.28 -5.17
C PHE A 127 2.94 -12.70 -5.03
N LEU A 128 2.15 -12.91 -3.98
CA LEU A 128 1.46 -14.15 -3.65
C LEU A 128 0.01 -13.83 -3.25
N PHE A 129 -0.93 -14.69 -3.61
CA PHE A 129 -2.36 -14.47 -3.37
C PHE A 129 -3.15 -15.79 -3.27
N GLY A 130 -4.42 -15.69 -2.86
CA GLY A 130 -5.29 -16.84 -2.60
C GLY A 130 -4.93 -17.60 -1.32
N HIS A 131 -5.74 -18.60 -1.00
CA HIS A 131 -5.59 -19.44 0.19
C HIS A 131 -4.17 -20.02 0.28
N GLU A 132 -3.57 -19.90 1.46
CA GLU A 132 -2.20 -20.38 1.76
C GLU A 132 -1.13 -19.91 0.77
N ARG A 133 -1.34 -18.76 0.10
CA ARG A 133 -0.41 -18.22 -0.91
C ARG A 133 -0.20 -19.18 -2.09
N ALA A 134 -1.21 -19.99 -2.42
CA ALA A 134 -1.18 -20.94 -3.53
C ALA A 134 -1.05 -20.25 -4.91
N GLY A 135 -1.50 -18.99 -5.02
CA GLY A 135 -1.36 -18.18 -6.22
C GLY A 135 -0.04 -17.43 -6.26
N ASN A 136 0.62 -17.49 -7.42
CA ASN A 136 1.84 -16.75 -7.73
C ASN A 136 1.70 -16.00 -9.07
N PHE A 137 2.73 -15.25 -9.47
CA PHE A 137 2.69 -14.51 -10.73
C PHE A 137 2.41 -15.38 -11.98
N SER A 138 2.96 -16.59 -12.05
CA SER A 138 2.75 -17.49 -13.19
C SER A 138 1.27 -17.84 -13.32
N LEU A 139 0.59 -18.15 -12.20
CA LEU A 139 -0.85 -18.41 -12.18
C LEU A 139 -1.65 -17.15 -12.56
N LEU A 140 -1.30 -15.98 -12.00
CA LEU A 140 -1.97 -14.72 -12.35
C LEU A 140 -1.89 -14.44 -13.86
N ARG A 141 -0.73 -14.72 -14.48
CA ARG A 141 -0.52 -14.56 -15.92
C ARG A 141 -1.35 -15.55 -16.75
N GLU A 142 -1.45 -16.81 -16.32
CA GLU A 142 -2.31 -17.81 -16.96
C GLU A 142 -3.79 -17.38 -16.90
N LEU A 143 -4.27 -17.00 -15.71
CA LEU A 143 -5.64 -16.53 -15.52
C LEU A 143 -5.90 -15.24 -16.29
N GLY A 144 -4.93 -14.33 -16.37
CA GLY A 144 -4.99 -13.14 -17.22
C GLY A 144 -5.24 -13.49 -18.68
N ALA A 145 -4.43 -14.39 -19.25
CA ALA A 145 -4.59 -14.85 -20.62
C ALA A 145 -5.95 -15.51 -20.86
N ARG A 146 -6.45 -16.28 -19.89
CA ARG A 146 -7.76 -16.95 -19.97
C ARG A 146 -8.95 -15.97 -19.88
N TYR A 147 -8.87 -14.97 -19.01
CA TYR A 147 -9.99 -14.06 -18.70
C TYR A 147 -9.86 -12.67 -19.33
N GLY A 148 -8.89 -12.45 -20.21
CA GLY A 148 -8.83 -11.27 -21.08
C GLY A 148 -8.15 -10.03 -20.47
N PHE A 149 -7.20 -10.22 -19.53
CA PHE A 149 -6.34 -9.15 -19.02
C PHE A 149 -4.85 -9.53 -19.09
N ARG A 150 -3.97 -8.54 -19.21
CA ARG A 150 -2.51 -8.79 -19.16
C ARG A 150 -2.02 -8.74 -17.71
N ALA A 151 -1.16 -9.67 -17.32
CA ALA A 151 -0.49 -9.62 -16.02
C ALA A 151 1.01 -9.47 -16.19
N GLU A 152 1.58 -8.46 -15.55
CA GLU A 152 3.00 -8.15 -15.59
C GLU A 152 3.54 -7.96 -14.17
N LYS A 153 4.85 -8.14 -14.01
CA LYS A 153 5.54 -7.89 -12.74
C LYS A 153 6.66 -6.88 -12.93
N ILE A 154 6.98 -6.16 -11.87
CA ILE A 154 8.23 -5.40 -11.80
C ILE A 154 9.30 -6.21 -11.08
N GLU A 155 10.55 -6.03 -11.50
CA GLU A 155 11.69 -6.59 -10.79
C GLU A 155 11.91 -5.91 -9.43
N PRO A 156 12.50 -6.60 -8.45
CA PRO A 156 12.79 -6.01 -7.15
C PRO A 156 13.64 -4.75 -7.28
N VAL A 157 13.17 -3.65 -6.68
CA VAL A 157 13.93 -2.40 -6.64
C VAL A 157 15.03 -2.52 -5.59
N ARG A 158 16.24 -2.13 -5.98
CA ARG A 158 17.38 -1.99 -5.07
C ARG A 158 17.68 -0.53 -4.81
N TYR A 159 18.10 -0.23 -3.59
CA TYR A 159 18.70 1.04 -3.23
C TYR A 159 20.07 0.75 -2.64
N LYS A 160 21.13 1.18 -3.33
CA LYS A 160 22.50 0.69 -3.11
C LYS A 160 22.51 -0.85 -3.15
N ASP A 161 23.09 -1.50 -2.15
CA ASP A 161 23.22 -2.95 -2.09
C ASP A 161 21.96 -3.67 -1.59
N PHE A 162 20.90 -2.94 -1.22
CA PHE A 162 19.77 -3.52 -0.50
C PHE A 162 18.50 -3.60 -1.34
N VAL A 163 17.84 -4.74 -1.28
CA VAL A 163 16.47 -4.90 -1.83
C VAL A 163 15.50 -4.15 -0.93
N VAL A 164 14.69 -3.27 -1.53
CA VAL A 164 13.66 -2.49 -0.85
C VAL A 164 12.48 -3.38 -0.47
N SER A 165 12.07 -3.36 0.80
CA SER A 165 10.88 -4.07 1.29
C SER A 165 10.30 -3.44 2.56
N SER A 166 8.99 -3.53 2.76
CA SER A 166 8.33 -3.04 3.99
C SER A 166 8.88 -3.73 5.24
N THR A 167 9.26 -5.02 5.18
CA THR A 167 9.86 -5.72 6.34
C THR A 167 11.15 -5.05 6.81
N ARG A 168 12.03 -4.69 5.88
CA ARG A 168 13.28 -4.00 6.21
C ARG A 168 13.03 -2.59 6.72
N ILE A 169 12.11 -1.87 6.09
CA ILE A 169 11.78 -0.49 6.49
C ILE A 169 11.23 -0.47 7.91
N ARG A 170 10.31 -1.40 8.26
CA ARG A 170 9.79 -1.52 9.62
C ARG A 170 10.90 -1.73 10.64
N ARG A 171 11.84 -2.62 10.34
CA ARG A 171 13.01 -2.85 11.20
C ARG A 171 13.82 -1.57 11.41
N LEU A 172 14.13 -0.86 10.33
CA LEU A 172 14.91 0.39 10.41
C LEU A 172 14.18 1.47 11.22
N VAL A 173 12.87 1.62 11.04
CA VAL A 173 12.06 2.55 11.85
C VAL A 173 12.09 2.12 13.31
N ALA A 174 11.80 0.86 13.63
CA ALA A 174 11.82 0.33 15.00
C ALA A 174 13.19 0.47 15.69
N GLU A 175 14.29 0.47 14.92
CA GLU A 175 15.65 0.68 15.41
C GLU A 175 16.04 2.17 15.48
N GLY A 176 15.13 3.11 15.15
CA GLY A 176 15.39 4.56 15.13
C GLY A 176 16.20 5.04 13.92
N SER A 177 16.52 4.16 12.97
CA SER A 177 17.29 4.47 11.75
C SER A 177 16.41 5.10 10.66
N VAL A 178 15.77 6.23 10.99
CA VAL A 178 14.75 6.88 10.15
C VAL A 178 15.28 7.44 8.82
N ASP A 179 16.56 7.83 8.76
CA ASP A 179 17.20 8.28 7.52
C ASP A 179 17.40 7.13 6.53
N GLU A 180 17.82 5.96 7.02
CA GLU A 180 17.95 4.76 6.20
C GLU A 180 16.57 4.26 5.75
N ALA A 181 15.58 4.28 6.65
CA ALA A 181 14.19 4.00 6.29
C ALA A 181 13.71 4.94 5.19
N GLY A 182 13.96 6.25 5.34
CA GLY A 182 13.61 7.27 4.37
C GLY A 182 14.28 7.07 3.02
N ALA A 183 15.53 6.60 3.01
CA ALA A 183 16.25 6.28 1.79
C ALA A 183 15.59 5.12 1.02
N LEU A 184 15.10 4.08 1.70
CA LEU A 184 14.37 2.96 1.08
C LEU A 184 12.92 3.32 0.70
N LEU A 185 12.27 4.15 1.50
CA LEU A 185 10.94 4.70 1.23
C LEU A 185 10.96 5.58 -0.03
N GLY A 186 11.98 6.44 -0.15
CA GLY A 186 12.04 7.51 -1.14
C GLY A 186 11.44 8.83 -0.66
N HIS A 187 11.00 8.89 0.59
CA HIS A 187 10.47 10.05 1.31
C HIS A 187 10.74 9.85 2.81
N HIS A 188 10.62 10.91 3.62
CA HIS A 188 10.74 10.78 5.08
C HIS A 188 9.63 9.90 5.66
N TYR A 189 9.95 9.13 6.70
CA TYR A 189 8.94 8.47 7.51
C TYR A 189 8.09 9.55 8.22
N ALA A 190 6.77 9.38 8.21
CA ALA A 190 5.86 10.40 8.70
C ALA A 190 4.85 9.79 9.68
N ILE A 191 4.55 10.56 10.72
CA ILE A 191 3.48 10.31 11.67
C ILE A 191 2.48 11.45 11.49
N ASP A 192 1.19 11.12 11.38
CA ASP A 192 0.11 12.09 11.36
C ASP A 192 -0.74 11.98 12.61
N GLY A 193 -1.38 13.09 12.98
CA GLY A 193 -2.16 13.12 14.20
C GLY A 193 -2.73 14.49 14.50
N VAL A 194 -3.47 14.54 15.60
CA VAL A 194 -4.09 15.76 16.08
C VAL A 194 -3.24 16.36 17.19
N VAL A 195 -2.94 17.65 17.10
CA VAL A 195 -2.30 18.38 18.19
C VAL A 195 -3.25 18.44 19.37
N VAL A 196 -2.81 17.92 20.51
CA VAL A 196 -3.56 17.88 21.77
C VAL A 196 -2.82 18.66 22.86
N ARG A 197 -3.55 18.99 23.92
CA ARG A 197 -2.95 19.62 25.10
C ARG A 197 -2.11 18.59 25.86
N GLY A 198 -0.81 18.85 25.96
CA GLY A 198 0.08 18.10 26.85
C GLY A 198 0.32 18.80 28.19
N GLU A 199 1.41 18.43 28.85
CA GLU A 199 1.78 18.92 30.19
C GLU A 199 2.20 20.40 30.22
N GLY A 200 2.43 21.04 29.06
CA GLY A 200 2.73 22.47 28.97
C GLY A 200 4.17 22.86 29.34
N ARG A 201 5.06 21.90 29.61
CA ARG A 201 6.46 22.15 30.01
C ARG A 201 7.26 23.02 29.03
N GLY A 202 6.94 22.97 27.73
CA GLY A 202 7.59 23.85 26.73
C GLY A 202 7.44 25.35 27.03
N ARG A 203 6.36 25.75 27.72
CA ARG A 203 6.17 27.14 28.15
C ARG A 203 7.20 27.60 29.19
N GLU A 204 7.73 26.68 29.99
CA GLU A 204 8.73 26.98 31.03
C GLU A 204 10.11 27.28 30.44
N ILE A 205 10.43 26.69 29.28
CA ILE A 205 11.71 26.86 28.58
C ILE A 205 11.63 27.80 27.37
N GLY A 206 10.48 28.43 27.12
CA GLY A 206 10.27 29.36 26.00
C GLY A 206 10.21 28.70 24.61
N VAL A 207 10.06 27.37 24.54
CA VAL A 207 10.01 26.61 23.28
C VAL A 207 8.58 26.10 23.05
N PRO A 208 7.89 26.55 21.99
CA PRO A 208 6.60 26.00 21.61
C PRO A 208 6.72 24.49 21.36
N THR A 209 5.85 23.70 22.00
CA THR A 209 5.81 22.24 21.86
C THR A 209 4.43 21.81 21.38
N ALA A 210 4.39 20.84 20.47
CA ALA A 210 3.16 20.19 20.03
C ALA A 210 3.15 18.75 20.56
N ASN A 211 2.09 18.39 21.29
CA ASN A 211 1.87 17.00 21.69
C ASN A 211 0.91 16.41 20.67
N ILE A 212 1.27 15.28 20.06
CA ILE A 212 0.54 14.72 18.93
C ILE A 212 -0.11 13.43 19.39
N ARG A 213 -1.44 13.33 19.21
CA ARG A 213 -2.16 12.06 19.29
C ARG A 213 -2.27 11.50 17.89
N PHE A 214 -1.71 10.33 17.66
CA PHE A 214 -1.58 9.68 16.35
C PHE A 214 -2.21 8.28 16.37
N ASP A 215 -2.56 7.78 15.18
CA ASP A 215 -3.06 6.42 14.96
C ASP A 215 -2.00 5.50 14.33
N ASN A 216 -0.80 6.02 14.05
CA ASN A 216 0.34 5.23 13.57
C ASN A 216 0.67 4.11 14.55
N GLU A 217 0.83 2.90 14.02
CA GLU A 217 1.15 1.71 14.81
C GLU A 217 2.64 1.62 15.10
N LEU A 218 3.46 1.78 14.06
CA LEU A 218 4.90 1.77 14.20
C LEU A 218 5.39 3.18 14.50
N LEU A 219 6.23 3.30 15.53
CA LEU A 219 6.95 4.53 15.83
C LEU A 219 8.45 4.28 15.73
N PRO A 220 9.25 5.31 15.45
CA PRO A 220 10.68 5.26 15.68
C PRO A 220 10.98 4.90 17.14
N LEU A 221 12.15 4.29 17.39
CA LEU A 221 12.64 4.04 18.74
C LEU A 221 12.59 5.34 19.58
N ASP A 222 12.21 5.24 20.86
CA ASP A 222 12.17 6.40 21.76
C ASP A 222 13.46 7.21 21.71
N GLY A 223 13.33 8.50 21.38
CA GLY A 223 14.47 9.37 21.15
C GLY A 223 14.08 10.76 20.64
N VAL A 224 15.09 11.60 20.41
CA VAL A 224 14.93 12.94 19.84
C VAL A 224 15.35 12.91 18.38
N TYR A 225 14.45 13.32 17.49
CA TYR A 225 14.66 13.34 16.05
C TYR A 225 14.50 14.75 15.49
N ALA A 226 15.33 15.10 14.52
CA ALA A 226 15.09 16.28 13.69
C ALA A 226 13.99 15.96 12.68
N THR A 227 13.01 16.84 12.54
CA THR A 227 11.87 16.62 11.65
C THR A 227 11.39 17.91 10.99
N LEU A 228 10.60 17.75 9.94
CA LEU A 228 9.80 18.81 9.33
C LEU A 228 8.34 18.62 9.76
N VAL A 229 7.62 19.72 9.95
CA VAL A 229 6.20 19.70 10.33
C VAL A 229 5.41 20.49 9.30
N THR A 230 4.32 19.90 8.83
CA THR A 230 3.28 20.58 8.05
C THR A 230 2.07 20.75 8.97
N LEU A 231 1.57 21.98 9.09
CA LEU A 231 0.42 22.35 9.92
C LEU A 231 -0.80 22.65 9.04
#